data_AF-A0A645CE85-F1
#
_entry.id   AF-A0A645CE85-F1
#
_cell.length_a   1.000
_cell.length_b   1.000
_cell.length_c   1.000
_cell.angle_alpha   90.00
_cell.angle_beta   90.00
_cell.angle_gamma   90.00
#
_symmetry.space_group_name_H-M   'P 1'
#
loop_
_entity.id
_entity.type
_entity.pdbx_description
1 polymer ?
#
loop_
_entity_poly.entity_id
_entity_poly.type
_entity_poly.pdbx_seq_one_letter_code
_entity_poly.pdbx_strand_id
1 'polypeptide(L)' 'MNRALSEIGIHYDEYTEECIKLGEDIGLYKDYKPSKGCTSPYAPIWINVLRKKLNK' A
#
# COMPACT_ATOMS: atom_id res chain seq x y z
N MET A 1 -11.61 1.98 4.15
CA MET A 1 -11.43 1.18 2.91
C MET A 1 -9.95 1.03 2.52
N ASN A 2 -9.17 2.10 2.39
CA ASN A 2 -7.75 2.00 2.00
C ASN A 2 -6.87 1.13 2.91
N ARG A 3 -7.08 1.22 4.23
CA ARG A 3 -6.40 0.35 5.20
C ARG A 3 -6.70 -1.13 4.97
N ALA A 4 -7.97 -1.49 4.78
CA ALA A 4 -8.34 -2.90 4.54
C ALA A 4 -7.70 -3.43 3.25
N LEU A 5 -7.75 -2.66 2.16
CA LEU A 5 -7.09 -3.01 0.90
C LEU A 5 -5.57 -3.21 1.08
N SER A 6 -4.93 -2.29 1.81
CA SER A 6 -3.50 -2.36 2.09
C SER A 6 -3.14 -3.61 2.91
N GLU A 7 -3.87 -3.89 3.99
CA GLU A 7 -3.62 -5.08 4.84
C GLU A 7 -3.77 -6.38 4.05
N ILE A 8 -4.77 -6.47 3.16
CA ILE A 8 -4.94 -7.64 2.29
C ILE A 8 -3.72 -7.79 1.38
N GLY A 9 -3.29 -6.71 0.71
CA GLY A 9 -2.09 -6.74 -0.14
C GLY A 9 -0.77 -6.94 0.62
N ILE A 10 -0.74 -6.74 1.94
CA ILE A 10 0.46 -6.95 2.77
C ILE A 10 0.56 -8.41 3.25
N HIS A 11 -0.56 -8.99 3.66
CA HIS A 11 -0.60 -10.30 4.30
C HIS A 11 -0.91 -11.46 3.34
N TYR A 12 -1.52 -11.18 2.19
CA TYR A 12 -1.89 -12.19 1.21
C TYR A 12 -1.15 -11.94 -0.10
N ASP A 13 -0.08 -12.71 -0.33
CA ASP A 13 0.75 -12.59 -1.52
C ASP A 13 -0.04 -12.72 -2.83
N GLU A 14 -1.03 -13.62 -2.86
CA GLU A 14 -1.90 -13.90 -4.01
C GLU A 14 -2.73 -12.69 -4.46
N TYR A 15 -3.08 -11.78 -3.54
CA TYR A 15 -3.91 -10.61 -3.82
C TYR A 15 -3.10 -9.31 -3.94
N THR A 16 -1.78 -9.37 -3.77
CA THR A 16 -0.95 -8.16 -3.70
C THR A 16 -0.96 -7.36 -4.99
N GLU A 17 -0.75 -8.01 -6.13
CA GLU A 17 -0.75 -7.33 -7.44
C GLU A 17 -2.11 -6.68 -7.76
N GLU A 18 -3.20 -7.37 -7.45
CA GLU A 18 -4.56 -6.84 -7.62
C GLU A 18 -4.82 -5.66 -6.69
N CYS A 19 -4.40 -5.74 -5.42
CA CYS A 19 -4.56 -4.64 -4.46
C CYS A 19 -3.74 -3.41 -4.85
N ILE A 20 -2.56 -3.60 -5.43
CA ILE A 20 -1.73 -2.52 -5.97
C ILE A 20 -2.45 -1.86 -7.15
N LYS A 21 -2.87 -2.63 -8.15
CA LYS A 21 -3.59 -2.09 -9.32
C LYS A 21 -4.85 -1.33 -8.93
N LEU A 22 -5.64 -1.89 -8.02
CA LEU A 22 -6.85 -1.25 -7.53
C LEU A 22 -6.53 0.05 -6.76
N GLY A 23 -5.46 0.05 -5.97
CA GLY A 23 -4.98 1.26 -5.29
C GLY A 23 -4.51 2.35 -6.26
N GLU A 24 -3.91 1.96 -7.39
CA GLU A 24 -3.50 2.88 -8.46
C GLU A 24 -4.69 3.45 -9.24
N ASP A 25 -5.69 2.62 -9.53
CA ASP A 25 -6.93 3.02 -10.21
C ASP A 25 -7.74 4.00 -9.36
N ILE A 26 -7.91 3.71 -8.07
CA ILE A 26 -8.60 4.60 -7.14
C ILE A 26 -7.80 5.91 -6.93
N GLY A 27 -6.47 5.85 -6.94
CA GLY A 27 -5.60 7.03 -6.79
C GLY A 27 -5.71 7.74 -5.44
N LEU A 28 -6.30 7.10 -4.42
CA LEU A 28 -6.54 7.73 -3.13
C LEU A 28 -5.22 7.97 -2.38
N TYR A 29 -4.97 9.24 -2.00
CA TYR A 29 -3.71 9.71 -1.42
C TYR A 29 -2.50 9.68 -2.35
N LYS A 30 -2.69 9.62 -3.67
CA LYS A 30 -1.60 9.67 -4.66
C LYS A 30 -0.74 10.94 -4.51
N ASP A 31 -1.37 12.09 -4.32
CA ASP A 31 -0.69 13.38 -4.15
C ASP A 31 -0.41 13.74 -2.69
N TYR A 32 -0.65 12.80 -1.76
CA TYR A 32 -0.39 13.04 -0.34
C TYR A 32 1.12 13.09 -0.11
N LYS A 33 1.60 14.21 0.43
CA LYS A 33 2.99 14.39 0.86
C LYS A 33 3.13 13.98 2.33
N PRO A 34 3.64 12.77 2.64
CA PRO A 34 3.91 12.40 4.02
C PRO A 34 5.03 13.27 4.60
N SER A 35 4.96 13.52 5.92
CA SER A 35 6.06 14.16 6.64
C SER A 35 7.32 13.30 6.62
N LYS A 36 8.49 13.92 6.83
CA LYS A 36 9.78 13.21 6.84
C LYS A 36 9.75 12.05 7.84
N GLY A 37 9.99 10.83 7.35
CA GLY A 37 10.02 9.61 8.16
C GLY A 37 8.70 8.83 8.25
N CYS A 38 7.57 9.40 7.78
CA CYS A 38 6.30 8.68 7.71
C CYS A 38 6.17 7.89 6.40
N THR A 39 5.50 6.74 6.45
CA THR A 39 5.13 5.99 5.24
C THR A 39 3.89 6.63 4.60
N SER A 40 3.87 6.74 3.27
CA SER A 40 2.72 7.27 2.56
C SER A 40 1.49 6.38 2.80
N PRO A 41 0.29 6.95 3.07
CA PRO A 41 -0.95 6.19 3.14
C PRO A 41 -1.45 5.74 1.77
N TYR A 42 -0.75 6.07 0.68
CA TYR A 42 -1.06 5.54 -0.65
C TYR A 42 -0.85 4.03 -0.70
N ALA A 43 -1.94 3.27 -0.92
CA ALA A 43 -1.97 1.80 -0.83
C ALA A 43 -0.80 1.12 -1.56
N PRO A 44 -0.51 1.44 -2.84
CA PRO A 44 0.60 0.83 -3.57
C PRO A 44 1.96 1.01 -2.90
N ILE A 45 2.25 2.24 -2.42
CA ILE A 45 3.50 2.53 -1.72
C ILE A 45 3.51 1.83 -0.36
N TRP A 46 2.40 1.87 0.37
CA TRP A 46 2.32 1.31 1.71
C TRP A 46 2.52 -0.21 1.72
N ILE A 47 1.84 -0.92 0.82
CA ILE A 47 1.97 -2.37 0.62
C ILE A 47 3.43 -2.74 0.33
N ASN A 48 4.06 -2.06 -0.63
CA ASN A 48 5.43 -2.35 -1.03
C ASN A 48 6.44 -2.11 0.12
N VAL A 49 6.29 -1.01 0.85
CA VAL A 49 7.15 -0.67 2.00
C VAL A 49 7.02 -1.70 3.13
N LEU A 50 5.79 -2.10 3.47
CA LEU A 50 5.57 -3.04 4.56
C LEU A 50 5.96 -4.47 4.19
N ARG A 51 5.65 -4.94 2.97
CA ARG A 51 6.13 -6.24 2.49
C ARG A 51 7.66 -6.34 2.49
N LYS A 52 8.37 -5.26 2.15
CA LYS A 52 9.83 -5.22 2.25
C LYS A 52 10.34 -5.33 3.69
N LYS A 53 9.57 -4.87 4.68
CA LYS A 53 9.91 -5.00 6.10
C LYS A 53 9.62 -6.39 6.65
N LEU A 54 8.59 -7.07 6.15
CA LEU A 54 8.20 -8.42 6.59
C LEU A 54 9.11 -9.51 6.02
N ASN A 55 9.66 -9.33 4.81
CA ASN A 55 10.57 -10.27 4.17
C ASN A 55 12.05 -10.09 4.59
N LYS A 56 12.30 -9.45 5.73
CA LYS A 56 13.65 -9.09 6.21
C LYS A 56 13.90 -9.67 7.59
#